data_AF-A0A0F0FIV1-F1
#
_entry.id   AF-A0A0F0FIV1-F1
#
_cell.length_a   1.000
_cell.length_b   1.000
_cell.length_c   1.000
_cell.angle_alpha   90.00
_cell.angle_beta   90.00
_cell.angle_gamma   90.00
#
_symmetry.space_group_name_H-M   'P 1'
#
loop_
_entity.id
_entity.type
_entity.pdbx_description
1 polymer ?
#
loop_
_entity_poly.entity_id
_entity_poly.type
_entity_poly.pdbx_seq_one_letter_code
_entity_poly.pdbx_strand_id
1 'polypeptide(L)'
;MHFTPTSASWLNMVERFFRDITTERLRRGIFTSVPELVDAIHEYIAYHNASPKPFIWTKSARDILQKVIRANRRLSSKQNGTLH
;
A
#
# COMPACT_ATOMS: atom_id res chain seq x y z
N MET A 1 -17.82 -9.85 -1.89
CA MET A 1 -16.99 -9.91 -0.67
C MET A 1 -15.66 -9.22 -0.97
N HIS A 2 -15.32 -8.10 -0.32
CA HIS A 2 -14.00 -7.47 -0.47
C HIS A 2 -13.18 -7.83 0.78
N PHE A 3 -12.04 -8.51 0.60
CA PHE A 3 -11.17 -8.97 1.69
C PHE A 3 -9.91 -8.12 1.74
N THR A 4 -9.75 -7.31 2.78
CA THR A 4 -8.48 -6.64 3.08
C THR A 4 -7.77 -7.48 4.14
N PRO A 5 -6.59 -8.05 3.85
CA PRO A 5 -5.88 -8.88 4.81
C PRO A 5 -5.53 -8.07 6.06
N THR A 6 -5.70 -8.69 7.24
CA THR A 6 -5.12 -8.14 8.47
C THR A 6 -3.61 -8.09 8.30
N SER A 7 -2.99 -6.91 8.48
CA SER A 7 -1.58 -6.56 8.18
C SER A 7 -1.24 -5.99 6.79
N ALA A 8 -2.23 -5.73 5.94
CA ALA A 8 -2.02 -5.01 4.67
C ALA A 8 -1.91 -3.48 4.82
N SER A 9 -1.12 -2.98 5.78
CA SER A 9 -0.95 -1.52 5.99
C SER A 9 -0.28 -0.83 4.79
N TRP A 10 0.42 -1.58 3.94
CA TRP A 10 0.98 -1.09 2.68
C TRP A 10 -0.12 -0.71 1.66
N LEU A 11 -1.30 -1.33 1.73
CA LEU A 11 -2.42 -0.99 0.85
C LEU A 11 -2.88 0.46 1.09
N ASN A 12 -2.85 0.93 2.34
CA ASN A 12 -3.14 2.33 2.66
C ASN A 12 -2.14 3.30 1.99
N MET A 13 -0.88 2.90 1.76
CA MET A 13 0.05 3.75 0.99
C MET A 13 -0.32 3.79 -0.50
N VAL A 14 -0.64 2.64 -1.07
CA VAL A 14 -1.07 2.54 -2.48
C VAL A 14 -2.37 3.32 -2.71
N GLU A 15 -3.33 3.21 -1.80
CA GLU A 15 -4.59 3.97 -1.83
C GLU A 15 -4.37 5.48 -1.72
N ARG A 16 -3.42 5.92 -0.89
CA ARG A 16 -3.05 7.35 -0.77
C ARG A 16 -2.39 7.86 -2.04
N PHE A 17 -1.43 7.11 -2.59
CA PHE A 17 -0.79 7.47 -3.84
C PHE A 17 -1.82 7.65 -4.98
N PHE A 18 -2.77 6.71 -5.13
CA PHE A 18 -3.82 6.82 -6.13
C PHE A 18 -4.77 7.99 -5.88
N ARG A 19 -5.07 8.30 -4.62
CA ARG A 19 -5.83 9.50 -4.27
C ARG A 19 -5.10 10.76 -4.72
N ASP A 20 -3.83 10.88 -4.40
CA ASP A 20 -3.04 12.09 -4.65
C ASP A 20 -2.90 12.35 -6.15
N ILE A 21 -2.46 11.36 -6.95
CA ILE A 21 -2.36 11.52 -8.42
C ILE A 21 -3.71 11.87 -9.06
N THR A 22 -4.80 11.29 -8.54
CA THR A 22 -6.15 11.60 -9.02
C THR A 22 -6.51 13.06 -8.76
N THR A 23 -6.26 13.57 -7.55
CA THR A 23 -6.64 14.94 -7.17
C THR A 23 -5.71 16.03 -7.69
N GLU A 24 -4.41 15.72 -7.81
CA GLU A 24 -3.37 16.70 -8.13
C GLU A 24 -3.12 16.77 -9.64
N ARG A 25 -3.14 15.64 -10.36
CA ARG A 25 -2.84 15.59 -11.80
C ARG A 25 -4.06 15.30 -12.66
N LEU A 26 -4.81 14.23 -12.36
CA LEU A 26 -5.81 13.71 -13.29
C LEU A 26 -7.09 14.56 -13.34
N ARG A 27 -7.65 14.96 -12.19
CA ARG A 27 -8.87 15.79 -12.14
C ARG A 27 -8.68 17.23 -12.62
N ARG A 28 -7.43 17.69 -12.69
CA ARG A 28 -7.07 19.06 -13.12
C ARG A 28 -6.55 19.13 -14.55
N GLY A 29 -6.22 17.97 -15.13
CA GLY A 29 -5.70 17.88 -16.49
C GLY A 29 -6.82 17.75 -17.52
N ILE A 30 -6.57 18.29 -18.70
CA ILE A 30 -7.32 17.99 -19.93
C ILE A 30 -6.33 17.26 -20.83
N PHE A 31 -6.66 16.05 -21.24
CA PHE A 31 -5.80 15.22 -22.07
C PHE A 31 -6.51 14.98 -23.40
N THR A 32 -5.85 15.34 -24.49
CA THR A 32 -6.37 15.23 -25.85
C THR A 32 -6.08 13.88 -26.49
N SER A 33 -5.17 13.09 -25.88
CA SER A 33 -4.80 11.77 -26.35
C SER A 33 -4.34 10.84 -25.21
N VAL A 34 -4.35 9.54 -25.47
CA VAL A 34 -3.84 8.53 -24.51
C VAL A 34 -2.33 8.70 -24.24
N PRO A 35 -1.45 8.94 -25.24
CA PRO A 35 -0.04 9.19 -24.99
C PRO A 35 0.20 10.37 -24.04
N GLU A 36 -0.54 11.47 -24.22
CA GLU A 36 -0.44 12.65 -23.35
C GLU A 36 -0.81 12.33 -21.89
N LEU A 37 -1.84 11.50 -21.67
CA LEU A 37 -2.20 11.03 -20.33
C LEU A 37 -1.09 10.16 -19.72
N VAL A 38 -0.49 9.27 -20.50
CA VAL A 38 0.60 8.40 -20.05
C VAL A 38 1.82 9.23 -19.63
N ASP A 39 2.20 10.21 -20.45
CA ASP A 39 3.33 11.10 -20.15
C ASP A 39 3.07 11.92 -18.88
N ALA A 40 1.85 12.45 -18.72
CA ALA A 40 1.45 13.17 -17.51
C ALA A 40 1.52 12.31 -16.23
N ILE A 41 1.21 11.01 -16.33
CA ILE A 41 1.34 10.06 -15.21
C ILE A 41 2.82 9.82 -14.89
N HIS A 42 3.67 9.60 -15.91
CA HIS A 42 5.11 9.40 -15.71
C HIS A 42 5.79 10.64 -15.10
N GLU A 43 5.44 11.83 -15.57
CA GLU A 43 5.92 13.11 -15.04
C GLU A 43 5.53 13.26 -13.56
N TYR A 44 4.28 12.96 -13.22
CA TYR A 44 3.83 13.00 -11.83
C TYR A 44 4.59 12.01 -10.94
N ILE A 45 4.83 10.78 -11.42
CA ILE A 45 5.62 9.78 -10.69
C ILE A 45 7.05 10.28 -10.45
N ALA A 46 7.70 10.83 -11.48
CA ALA A 46 9.05 11.38 -11.36
C ALA A 46 9.11 12.53 -10.35
N TYR A 47 8.16 13.47 -10.42
CA TYR A 47 8.05 14.57 -9.47
C TYR A 47 7.81 14.07 -8.03
N HIS A 48 6.87 13.14 -7.83
CA HIS A 48 6.54 12.58 -6.53
C HIS A 48 7.75 11.85 -5.91
N ASN A 49 8.53 11.16 -6.72
CA ASN A 49 9.72 10.43 -6.28
C ASN A 49 10.95 11.33 -6.04
N ALA A 50 10.98 12.55 -6.58
CA ALA A 50 12.10 13.49 -6.36
C ALA A 50 12.15 14.02 -4.91
N SER A 51 11.01 14.14 -4.25
CA SER A 51 10.91 14.49 -2.83
C SER A 51 9.85 13.62 -2.16
N PRO A 52 10.13 12.33 -1.95
CA PRO A 52 9.13 11.41 -1.43
C PRO A 52 8.75 11.84 -0.02
N LYS A 53 7.45 11.97 0.25
CA LYS A 53 6.97 12.17 1.62
C LYS A 53 7.11 10.84 2.35
N PRO A 54 8.06 10.68 3.29
CA PRO A 54 8.27 9.40 3.94
C PRO A 54 7.05 9.08 4.79
N PHE A 55 6.48 7.89 4.62
CA PHE A 55 5.44 7.44 5.53
C PHE A 55 6.09 7.06 6.86
N ILE A 56 5.70 7.75 7.93
CA ILE A 56 6.20 7.43 9.28
C ILE A 56 5.51 6.15 9.75
N TRP A 57 6.30 5.09 9.86
CA TRP A 57 5.81 3.82 10.37
C TRP A 57 5.60 3.90 11.88
N THR A 58 4.34 3.89 12.32
CA THR A 58 4.00 4.06 13.75
C THR A 58 4.16 2.79 14.58
N LYS A 59 4.34 1.63 13.96
CA LYS A 59 4.51 0.35 14.66
C LYS A 59 5.99 0.04 14.85
N SER A 60 6.43 -0.15 16.09
CA SER A 60 7.83 -0.50 16.32
C SER A 60 8.18 -1.86 15.68
N ALA A 61 9.45 -2.07 15.32
CA ALA A 61 9.92 -3.39 14.87
C ALA A 61 9.58 -4.50 15.88
N ARG A 62 9.62 -4.18 17.17
CA ARG A 62 9.20 -5.08 18.26
C ARG A 62 7.73 -5.48 18.14
N ASP A 63 6.83 -4.54 17.87
CA ASP A 63 5.40 -4.83 17.69
C ASP A 63 5.14 -5.73 16.49
N ILE A 64 5.89 -5.53 15.40
CA ILE A 64 5.81 -6.36 14.20
C ILE A 64 6.26 -7.80 14.53
N LEU A 65 7.42 -7.95 15.17
CA LEU A 65 7.94 -9.27 15.57
C LEU A 65 6.99 -10.01 16.51
N GLN A 66 6.41 -9.31 17.49
CA GLN A 66 5.43 -9.91 18.40
C GLN A 66 4.16 -10.38 17.67
N LYS A 67 3.70 -9.63 16.67
CA LYS A 67 2.57 -10.07 15.82
C LYS A 67 2.91 -11.33 15.02
N VAL A 68 4.10 -11.39 14.42
CA VAL A 68 4.56 -12.55 13.65
C VAL A 68 4.64 -13.80 14.54
N ILE A 69 5.23 -13.68 15.73
CA ILE A 69 5.31 -14.80 16.71
C ILE A 69 3.91 -15.31 17.07
N ARG A 70 2.95 -14.41 17.36
CA ARG A 70 1.57 -14.81 17.69
C ARG A 70 0.87 -15.50 16.52
N ALA A 71 1.06 -15.00 15.30
CA ALA A 71 0.49 -15.61 14.10
C ALA A 71 1.04 -17.02 13.86
N ASN A 72 2.37 -17.20 13.94
CA ASN A 72 3.02 -18.51 13.79
C ASN A 72 2.54 -19.52 14.84
N ARG A 73 2.40 -19.10 16.11
CA ARG A 73 1.84 -19.97 17.16
C ARG A 73 0.43 -20.46 16.84
N ARG A 74 -0.45 -19.57 16.36
CA ARG A 74 -1.83 -19.94 15.98
C ARG A 74 -1.89 -20.86 14.77
N LEU A 75 -0.99 -20.67 13.80
CA LEU A 75 -0.91 -21.52 12.61
C LEU A 75 -0.39 -22.92 12.97
N SER A 76 0.67 -23.00 13.77
CA SER A 76 1.22 -24.27 14.25
C SER A 76 0.22 -25.03 15.12
N SER A 77 -0.51 -24.36 16.01
CA SER A 77 -1.57 -25.01 16.81
C SER A 77 -2.72 -25.53 15.95
N LYS A 78 -3.06 -24.83 14.86
CA LYS A 78 -4.09 -25.29 13.91
C LYS A 78 -3.61 -26.52 13.13
N GLN A 79 -2.37 -26.54 12.63
CA GLN A 79 -1.79 -27.72 11.96
C GLN A 79 -1.85 -28.96 12.86
N ASN A 80 -1.48 -28.83 14.12
CA ASN A 80 -1.51 -29.95 15.07
C ASN A 80 -2.94 -30.45 15.38
N GLY A 81 -3.95 -29.58 15.32
CA GLY A 81 -5.35 -29.94 15.51
C GLY A 81 -6.06 -30.45 14.26
N THR A 82 -5.42 -30.40 13.07
CA THR A 82 -5.98 -30.95 11.82
C THR A 82 -5.47 -32.37 11.53
N LEU A 83 -4.55 -32.86 12.36
CA LEU A 83 -3.94 -34.20 12.29
C LEU A 83 -4.56 -35.19 13.30
N HIS A 84 -5.65 -34.79 13.95
CA HIS A 84 -6.50 -35.59 14.84
C HIS A 84 -7.94 -35.53 14.35
#